data_AF-A0A4R4MIM6-F1
#
_entry.id   AF-A0A4R4MIM6-F1
#
_cell.length_a   1.000
_cell.length_b   1.000
_cell.length_c   1.000
_cell.angle_alpha   90.00
_cell.angle_beta   90.00
_cell.angle_gamma   90.00
#
_symmetry.space_group_name_H-M   'P 1'
#
loop_
_entity.id
_entity.type
_entity.pdbx_description
1 polymer ?
#
loop_
_entity_poly.entity_id
_entity_poly.type
_entity_poly.pdbx_seq_one_letter_code
_entity_poly.pdbx_strand_id
1 'polypeptide(L)'
;MSDSYTRANFGQMQQAQADFTLAYRALVDELDDLEKNLENSLGQWEGSARSAYWEAKRQWDAAAAHIGQILNQLGVTIGDAHSNYSGAERANLNIWSG
;
A
#
# COMPACT_ATOMS: atom_id res chain seq x y z
N MET A 1 -10.61 7.90 -29.00
CA MET A 1 -10.72 8.80 -27.82
C MET A 1 -10.81 8.05 -26.50
N SER A 2 -11.36 6.83 -26.46
CA SER A 2 -11.37 5.98 -25.24
C SER A 2 -9.99 5.46 -24.85
N ASP A 3 -9.17 5.06 -25.81
CA ASP A 3 -7.86 4.42 -25.56
C ASP A 3 -6.86 5.32 -24.81
N SER A 4 -6.63 6.53 -25.33
CA SER A 4 -5.73 7.50 -24.70
C SER A 4 -6.19 7.93 -23.30
N TYR A 5 -7.50 8.01 -23.07
CA TYR A 5 -8.07 8.27 -21.74
C TYR A 5 -7.81 7.13 -20.76
N THR A 6 -8.00 5.88 -21.20
CA THR A 6 -7.72 4.68 -20.39
C THR A 6 -6.23 4.57 -20.03
N ARG A 7 -5.31 4.76 -20.98
CA ARG A 7 -3.86 4.74 -20.69
C ARG A 7 -3.43 5.85 -19.72
N ALA A 8 -3.95 7.07 -19.87
CA ALA A 8 -3.66 8.17 -18.96
C ALA A 8 -4.15 7.88 -17.53
N ASN A 9 -5.34 7.30 -17.40
CA ASN A 9 -5.89 6.88 -16.11
C ASN A 9 -5.01 5.78 -15.45
N PHE A 10 -4.57 4.78 -16.24
CA PHE A 10 -3.63 3.76 -15.73
C PHE A 10 -2.31 4.34 -15.22
N GLY A 11 -1.72 5.30 -15.95
CA GLY A 11 -0.51 5.99 -15.50
C GLY A 11 -0.72 6.73 -14.16
N GLN A 12 -1.88 7.39 -13.99
CA GLN A 12 -2.24 8.03 -12.73
C GLN A 12 -2.45 7.03 -11.59
N MET A 13 -3.06 5.87 -11.85
CA MET A 13 -3.23 4.81 -10.85
C MET A 13 -1.88 4.22 -10.39
N GLN A 14 -0.94 3.99 -11.32
CA GLN A 14 0.41 3.53 -10.96
C GLN A 14 1.16 4.55 -10.12
N GLN A 15 1.05 5.84 -10.45
CA GLN A 15 1.65 6.90 -9.64
C GLN A 15 1.04 6.93 -8.23
N ALA A 16 -0.29 6.89 -8.13
CA ALA A 16 -0.97 6.86 -6.83
C ALA A 16 -0.54 5.65 -5.98
N GLN A 17 -0.40 4.47 -6.60
CA GLN A 17 0.12 3.28 -5.91
C GLN A 17 1.53 3.49 -5.37
N ALA A 18 2.42 4.11 -6.16
CA ALA A 18 3.78 4.44 -5.72
C ALA A 18 3.76 5.41 -4.53
N ASP A 19 2.94 6.46 -4.60
CA ASP A 19 2.78 7.46 -3.54
C ASP A 19 2.24 6.81 -2.26
N PHE A 20 1.25 5.94 -2.36
CA PHE A 20 0.74 5.19 -1.20
C PHE A 20 1.78 4.25 -0.61
N THR A 21 2.60 3.62 -1.44
CA THR A 21 3.70 2.74 -0.97
C THR A 21 4.73 3.54 -0.18
N LEU A 22 5.07 4.75 -0.64
CA LEU A 22 5.98 5.65 0.07
C LEU A 22 5.37 6.11 1.41
N ALA A 23 4.11 6.54 1.40
CA ALA A 23 3.41 6.94 2.62
C ALA A 23 3.32 5.79 3.64
N TYR A 24 3.10 4.57 3.16
CA TYR A 24 3.08 3.38 4.01
C TYR A 24 4.44 3.07 4.64
N ARG A 25 5.54 3.19 3.89
CA ARG A 25 6.89 3.04 4.44
C ARG A 25 7.16 4.07 5.53
N ALA A 26 6.84 5.33 5.27
CA ALA A 26 6.98 6.40 6.26
C ALA A 26 6.16 6.13 7.53
N LEU A 27 4.95 5.58 7.39
CA LEU A 27 4.13 5.17 8.54
C LEU A 27 4.81 4.06 9.36
N VAL A 28 5.33 3.03 8.70
CA VAL A 28 6.02 1.91 9.38
C VAL A 28 7.26 2.41 10.09
N ASP A 29 8.07 3.24 9.44
CA ASP A 29 9.29 3.81 10.02
C ASP A 29 8.98 4.65 11.26
N GLU A 30 7.93 5.48 11.22
CA GLU A 30 7.49 6.27 12.38
C GLU A 30 7.00 5.39 13.54
N LEU A 31 6.28 4.30 13.25
CA LEU A 31 5.84 3.35 14.28
C LEU A 31 7.03 2.62 14.92
N ASP A 32 8.02 2.21 14.12
CA ASP A 32 9.25 1.57 14.61
C ASP A 32 10.07 2.51 15.49
N ASP A 33 10.16 3.79 15.12
CA ASP A 33 10.88 4.79 15.91
C ASP A 33 10.13 5.14 17.19
N LEU A 34 8.80 5.24 17.14
CA LEU A 34 7.96 5.36 18.32
C LEU A 34 8.17 4.18 19.27
N GLU A 35 8.14 2.96 18.75
CA GLU A 35 8.36 1.74 19.54
C GLU A 35 9.72 1.75 20.24
N LYS A 36 10.82 1.99 19.52
CA LYS A 36 12.17 2.08 20.11
C LYS A 36 12.24 3.11 21.24
N ASN A 37 11.63 4.28 21.03
CA ASN A 37 11.63 5.36 22.04
C ASN A 37 10.85 4.96 23.31
N LEU A 38 9.71 4.31 23.15
CA LEU A 38 8.88 3.84 24.26
C LEU A 38 9.55 2.65 24.99
N GLU A 39 10.15 1.72 24.25
CA GLU A 39 10.87 0.56 24.80
C GLU A 39 12.10 0.94 25.63
N ASN A 40 12.82 1.99 25.24
CA ASN A 40 13.91 2.53 26.04
C ASN A 40 13.45 3.04 27.42
N SER A 41 12.19 3.49 27.53
CA SER A 41 11.61 4.02 28.77
C SER A 41 10.82 2.97 29.55
N LEU A 42 10.58 1.79 28.96
CA LEU A 42 9.72 0.73 29.49
C LEU A 42 10.22 0.17 30.82
N GLY A 43 11.54 0.20 31.06
CA GLY A 43 12.14 -0.15 32.35
C GLY A 43 11.69 0.76 33.50
N GLN A 44 11.25 1.98 33.20
CA GLN A 44 10.79 2.98 34.18
C GLN A 44 9.26 2.98 34.37
N TRP A 45 8.53 2.25 33.54
CA TRP A 45 7.07 2.26 33.53
C TRP A 45 6.48 1.26 34.53
N GLU A 46 5.50 1.73 35.30
CA GLU A 46 4.69 0.90 36.19
C GLU A 46 3.81 -0.10 35.41
N GLY A 47 3.33 -1.14 36.10
CA GLY A 47 2.64 -2.28 35.47
C GLY A 47 1.41 -1.92 34.62
N SER A 48 0.65 -0.89 35.00
CA SER A 48 -0.53 -0.43 34.23
C SER A 48 -0.14 0.29 32.93
N ALA A 49 0.89 1.13 32.96
CA ALA A 49 1.41 1.82 31.78
C ALA A 49 1.99 0.83 30.76
N ARG A 50 2.70 -0.19 31.24
CA ARG A 50 3.19 -1.29 30.40
C ARG A 50 2.05 -2.03 29.71
N SER A 51 0.94 -2.32 30.39
CA SER A 51 -0.22 -2.98 29.78
C SER A 51 -0.89 -2.12 28.70
N ALA A 52 -1.10 -0.83 28.98
CA ALA A 52 -1.71 0.09 28.02
C ALA A 52 -0.86 0.25 26.75
N TYR A 53 0.47 0.27 26.90
CA TYR A 53 1.39 0.28 25.77
C TYR A 53 1.23 -0.95 24.88
N TRP A 54 1.24 -2.17 25.43
CA TRP A 54 1.09 -3.38 24.64
C TRP A 54 -0.26 -3.44 23.91
N GLU A 55 -1.30 -2.86 24.50
CA GLU A 55 -2.60 -2.73 23.84
C GLU A 55 -2.56 -1.76 22.66
N ALA A 56 -2.01 -0.56 22.86
CA ALA A 56 -1.83 0.41 21.79
C ALA A 56 -0.96 -0.16 20.67
N LYS A 57 0.12 -0.88 21.03
CA LYS A 57 1.01 -1.56 20.08
C LYS A 57 0.29 -2.51 19.16
N ARG A 58 -0.52 -3.41 19.73
CA ARG A 58 -1.33 -4.33 18.93
C ARG A 58 -2.28 -3.60 17.98
N GLN A 59 -2.85 -2.46 18.39
CA GLN A 59 -3.80 -1.72 17.56
C GLN A 59 -3.10 -1.07 16.36
N TRP A 60 -1.98 -0.38 16.57
CA TRP A 60 -1.28 0.25 15.45
C TRP A 60 -0.62 -0.78 14.54
N ASP A 61 -0.07 -1.88 15.08
CA ASP A 61 0.53 -2.96 14.29
C ASP A 61 -0.52 -3.62 13.37
N ALA A 62 -1.72 -3.87 13.91
CA ALA A 62 -2.83 -4.40 13.13
C ALA A 62 -3.29 -3.44 12.03
N ALA A 63 -3.37 -2.13 12.33
CA ALA A 63 -3.74 -1.11 11.36
C ALA A 63 -2.70 -1.00 10.22
N ALA A 64 -1.41 -0.97 10.56
CA ALA A 64 -0.33 -0.93 9.58
C ALA A 64 -0.31 -2.19 8.71
N ALA A 65 -0.50 -3.38 9.29
CA ALA A 65 -0.61 -4.63 8.53
C ALA A 65 -1.79 -4.59 7.54
N HIS A 66 -2.95 -4.09 7.98
CA HIS A 66 -4.13 -3.98 7.13
C HIS A 66 -3.92 -3.01 5.96
N ILE A 67 -3.26 -1.87 6.20
CA ILE A 67 -2.89 -0.94 5.11
C ILE A 67 -1.98 -1.63 4.10
N GLY A 68 -0.96 -2.35 4.56
CA GLY A 68 -0.05 -3.12 3.70
C GLY A 68 -0.80 -4.14 2.84
N GLN A 69 -1.80 -4.84 3.39
CA GLN A 69 -2.65 -5.76 2.64
C GLN A 69 -3.45 -5.07 1.53
N ILE A 70 -4.07 -3.93 1.83
CA ILE A 70 -4.82 -3.14 0.86
C ILE A 70 -3.91 -2.68 -0.29
N LEU A 71 -2.71 -2.21 0.02
CA LEU A 71 -1.76 -1.74 -1.00
C LEU A 71 -1.26 -2.86 -1.90
N ASN A 72 -1.02 -4.05 -1.34
CA ASN A 72 -0.70 -5.23 -2.14
C ASN A 72 -1.86 -5.61 -3.08
N GLN A 73 -3.09 -5.62 -2.57
CA GLN A 73 -4.28 -5.91 -3.38
C GLN A 73 -4.48 -4.87 -4.49
N LEU A 74 -4.24 -3.59 -4.19
CA LEU A 74 -4.30 -2.51 -5.17
C LEU A 74 -3.27 -2.72 -6.28
N GLY A 75 -2.03 -3.07 -5.93
CA GLY A 75 -0.97 -3.35 -6.90
C GLY A 75 -1.29 -4.51 -7.84
N VAL A 76 -1.83 -5.61 -7.31
CA VAL A 76 -2.29 -6.76 -8.13
C VAL A 76 -3.39 -6.32 -9.09
N THR A 77 -4.40 -5.59 -8.59
CA THR A 77 -5.55 -5.14 -9.38
C THR A 77 -5.13 -4.23 -10.54
N ILE A 78 -4.18 -3.32 -10.31
CA ILE A 78 -3.64 -2.44 -11.34
C ILE A 78 -2.86 -3.26 -12.39
N GLY A 79 -2.06 -4.24 -11.95
CA GLY A 79 -1.32 -5.14 -12.84
C GLY A 79 -2.22 -5.97 -13.76
N ASP A 80 -3.27 -6.57 -13.20
CA ASP A 80 -4.25 -7.36 -13.94
C ASP A 80 -5.00 -6.52 -14.98
N ALA A 81 -5.43 -5.32 -14.58
CA ALA A 81 -6.12 -4.40 -15.47
C ALA A 81 -5.24 -3.93 -16.64
N HIS A 82 -3.94 -3.69 -16.41
CA HIS A 82 -2.99 -3.38 -17.46
C HIS A 82 -2.77 -4.56 -18.43
N SER A 83 -2.61 -5.78 -17.91
CA SER A 83 -2.44 -6.99 -18.72
C SER A 83 -3.65 -7.20 -19.65
N ASN A 84 -4.85 -7.15 -19.08
CA ASN A 84 -6.11 -7.30 -19.83
C ASN A 84 -6.26 -6.24 -20.92
N TYR A 85 -5.92 -4.98 -20.62
CA TYR A 85 -5.98 -3.90 -21.60
C TYR A 85 -5.02 -4.11 -22.77
N SER A 86 -3.74 -4.39 -22.48
CA SER A 86 -2.72 -4.60 -23.51
C SER A 86 -2.98 -5.83 -24.38
N GLY A 87 -3.59 -6.88 -23.82
CA GLY A 87 -4.03 -8.06 -24.54
C GLY A 87 -5.19 -7.76 -25.50
N ALA A 88 -6.18 -7.00 -25.04
CA ALA A 88 -7.30 -6.57 -25.88
C ALA A 88 -6.87 -5.67 -27.04
N GLU A 89 -5.93 -4.75 -26.81
CA GLU A 89 -5.36 -3.92 -27.88
C GLU A 89 -4.60 -4.74 -28.93
N ARG A 90 -3.73 -5.66 -28.50
CA ARG A 90 -3.02 -6.55 -29.44
C ARG A 90 -3.98 -7.42 -30.25
N ALA A 91 -5.03 -7.95 -29.60
CA ALA A 91 -6.04 -8.74 -30.28
C ALA A 91 -6.79 -7.91 -31.34
N ASN A 92 -7.21 -6.69 -31.00
CA ASN A 92 -7.89 -5.80 -31.95
C ASN A 92 -6.97 -5.39 -33.11
N LEU A 93 -5.70 -5.06 -32.85
CA LEU A 93 -4.74 -4.74 -33.90
C LEU A 93 -4.51 -5.91 -34.85
N ASN A 94 -4.40 -7.14 -34.32
CA ASN A 94 -4.23 -8.34 -35.13
C ASN A 94 -5.46 -8.66 -35.99
N ILE A 95 -6.67 -8.36 -35.51
CA ILE A 95 -7.93 -8.54 -36.29
C ILE A 95 -8.00 -7.54 -37.45
N TRP A 96 -7.42 -6.34 -37.29
CA TRP A 96 -7.51 -5.26 -38.27
C TRP A 96 -6.30 -5.22 -39.22
N SER A 97 -5.21 -5.92 -38.89
CA SER A 97 -4.02 -6.05 -39.74
C SER A 97 -3.99 -7.33 -40.59
N GLY A 98 -4.99 -8.20 -40.47
CA GLY A 98 -5.18 -9.40 -41.30
C GLY A 98 -6.33 -9.21 -42.28
#